data_AF-A0A947LZH7-F1
#
_entry.id   AF-A0A947LZH7-F1
#
_cell.length_a   1.000
_cell.length_b   1.000
_cell.length_c   1.000
_cell.angle_alpha   90.00
_cell.angle_beta   90.00
_cell.angle_gamma   90.00
#
_symmetry.space_group_name_H-M   'P 1'
#
loop_
_entity.id
_entity.type
_entity.pdbx_description
1 polymer ?
#
loop_
_entity_poly.entity_id
_entity_poly.type
_entity_poly.pdbx_seq_one_letter_code
_entity_poly.pdbx_strand_id
1 'polypeptide(L)'
;ALKPSEILPMVSASFSLAASAFVPVMVLGIFWRGTTRQGAVAGMLAGLGVAVYYMLSHVPALQVLPAWLLADGLWFGIQPISAGVFGVPAGLVAAVLVSWATRPAPPQPLVRSEM
;
A
#
# COMPACT_ATOMS: atom_id res chain seq x y z
N ALA A 1 6.04 -6.58 31.34
CA ALA A 1 5.44 -7.58 30.43
C ALA A 1 4.21 -6.95 29.81
N LEU A 2 4.07 -7.01 28.48
CA LEU A 2 2.85 -6.59 27.79
C LEU A 2 1.71 -7.51 28.24
N LYS A 3 0.55 -6.94 28.58
CA LYS A 3 -0.62 -7.75 28.92
C LYS A 3 -1.10 -8.46 27.65
N PRO A 4 -1.68 -9.67 27.72
CA PRO A 4 -2.19 -10.37 26.53
C PRO A 4 -3.13 -9.52 25.66
N SER A 5 -3.86 -8.58 26.28
CA SER A 5 -4.72 -7.60 25.61
C SER A 5 -3.98 -6.59 24.71
N GLU A 6 -2.68 -6.38 24.91
CA GLU A 6 -1.86 -5.42 24.16
C GLU A 6 -1.14 -6.06 22.97
N ILE A 7 -1.01 -7.39 22.95
CA ILE A 7 -0.35 -8.13 21.88
C ILE A 7 -1.20 -8.13 20.61
N LEU A 8 -2.51 -8.38 20.76
CA LEU A 8 -3.44 -8.47 19.66
C LEU A 8 -3.41 -7.20 18.79
N PRO A 9 -3.54 -5.97 19.36
CA PRO A 9 -3.52 -4.78 18.53
C PRO A 9 -2.16 -4.50 17.88
N MET A 10 -1.05 -4.79 18.56
CA MET A 10 0.30 -4.61 18.01
C MET A 10 0.54 -5.52 16.79
N VAL A 11 0.15 -6.80 16.91
CA VAL A 11 0.34 -7.79 15.84
C VAL A 11 -0.59 -7.48 14.66
N SER A 12 -1.87 -7.20 14.94
CA SER A 12 -2.85 -6.84 13.91
C SER A 12 -2.43 -5.58 13.15
N ALA A 13 -1.93 -4.55 13.84
CA ALA A 13 -1.41 -3.35 13.21
C ALA A 13 -0.23 -3.65 12.26
N SER A 14 0.71 -4.48 12.71
CA SER A 14 1.87 -4.88 11.90
C SER A 14 1.45 -5.63 10.63
N PHE A 15 0.53 -6.59 10.74
CA PHE A 15 0.00 -7.30 9.58
C PHE A 15 -0.79 -6.40 8.64
N SER A 16 -1.53 -5.43 9.17
CA SER A 16 -2.27 -4.44 8.37
C SER A 16 -1.34 -3.57 7.51
N LEU A 17 -0.24 -3.11 8.11
CA LEU A 17 0.81 -2.36 7.40
C LEU A 17 1.51 -3.23 6.34
N ALA A 18 1.89 -4.45 6.71
CA ALA A 18 2.52 -5.39 5.79
C ALA A 18 1.60 -5.75 4.62
N ALA A 19 0.32 -6.01 4.89
CA ALA A 19 -0.68 -6.31 3.87
C ALA A 19 -0.80 -5.15 2.87
N SER A 20 -0.88 -3.91 3.36
CA SER A 20 -0.96 -2.70 2.54
C SER A 20 0.22 -2.53 1.59
N ALA A 21 1.43 -2.87 2.04
CA ALA A 21 2.64 -2.69 1.25
C ALA A 21 2.85 -3.83 0.24
N PHE A 22 2.62 -5.08 0.64
CA PHE A 22 3.04 -6.25 -0.15
C PHE A 22 1.94 -6.88 -0.98
N VAL A 23 0.70 -6.93 -0.48
CA VAL A 23 -0.41 -7.62 -1.17
C VAL A 23 -0.67 -7.05 -2.57
N PRO A 24 -0.73 -5.72 -2.78
CA PRO A 24 -1.01 -5.18 -4.10
C PRO A 24 0.03 -5.58 -5.15
N VAL A 25 1.31 -5.52 -4.78
CA VAL A 25 2.41 -5.88 -5.67
C VAL A 25 2.50 -7.38 -5.88
N MET A 26 2.23 -8.19 -4.85
CA MET A 26 2.18 -9.64 -4.99
C MET A 26 1.10 -10.06 -5.98
N VAL A 27 -0.11 -9.51 -5.84
CA VAL A 27 -1.25 -9.80 -6.73
C VAL A 27 -0.92 -9.38 -8.17
N LEU A 28 -0.42 -8.17 -8.38
CA LEU A 28 -0.05 -7.69 -9.71
C LEU A 28 1.13 -8.48 -10.31
N GLY A 29 2.11 -8.87 -9.50
CA GLY A 29 3.26 -9.66 -9.94
C GLY A 29 2.87 -11.07 -10.41
N ILE A 30 1.87 -11.70 -9.79
CA ILE A 30 1.41 -13.04 -10.15
C ILE A 30 0.43 -13.00 -11.33
N PHE A 31 -0.56 -12.10 -11.28
CA PHE A 31 -1.68 -12.12 -12.22
C PHE A 31 -1.53 -11.15 -13.41
N TRP A 32 -0.56 -10.23 -13.39
CA TRP A 32 -0.41 -9.22 -14.43
C TRP A 32 1.02 -9.09 -14.96
N ARG A 33 1.22 -9.52 -16.22
CA ARG A 33 2.50 -9.43 -16.95
C ARG A 33 2.94 -7.99 -17.26
N GLY A 34 2.06 -7.01 -17.08
CA GLY A 34 2.32 -5.59 -17.37
C GLY A 34 2.91 -4.79 -16.20
N THR A 35 3.24 -5.45 -15.08
CA THR A 35 3.77 -4.79 -13.88
C THR A 35 5.21 -4.32 -14.12
N THR A 36 5.45 -3.01 -14.00
CA THR A 36 6.81 -2.44 -14.12
C THR A 36 7.46 -2.33 -12.75
N ARG A 37 8.81 -2.28 -12.70
CA ARG A 37 9.54 -2.07 -11.43
C ARG A 37 9.13 -0.77 -10.74
N GLN A 38 8.91 0.30 -11.52
CA GLN A 38 8.46 1.58 -10.98
C GLN A 38 7.03 1.51 -10.47
N GLY A 39 6.13 0.82 -11.17
CA GLY A 39 4.77 0.59 -10.72
C GLY A 39 4.70 -0.24 -9.43
N ALA A 40 5.51 -1.28 -9.31
CA ALA A 40 5.62 -2.04 -8.07
C ALA A 40 6.04 -1.16 -6.89
N VAL A 41 7.13 -0.41 -7.00
CA VAL A 41 7.61 0.47 -5.91
C VAL A 41 6.59 1.55 -5.57
N ALA A 42 5.96 2.17 -6.57
CA ALA A 42 4.91 3.16 -6.35
C ALA A 42 3.70 2.57 -5.62
N GLY A 43 3.30 1.34 -5.94
CA GLY A 43 2.25 0.63 -5.23
C GLY A 43 2.58 0.35 -3.77
N MET A 44 3.81 -0.10 -3.48
CA MET A 44 4.26 -0.35 -2.10
C MET A 44 4.26 0.94 -1.29
N LEU A 45 4.78 2.03 -1.85
CA LEU A 45 4.86 3.34 -1.18
C LEU A 45 3.47 3.96 -0.99
N ALA A 46 2.59 3.87 -1.99
CA ALA A 46 1.24 4.39 -1.88
C ALA A 46 0.42 3.59 -0.86
N GLY A 47 0.46 2.26 -0.93
CA GLY A 47 -0.27 1.40 0.01
C GLY A 47 0.23 1.56 1.45
N LEU A 48 1.54 1.57 1.65
CA LEU A 48 2.14 1.85 2.96
C LEU A 48 1.83 3.27 3.43
N GLY A 49 1.94 4.27 2.55
CA GLY A 49 1.69 5.67 2.85
C GLY A 49 0.26 5.92 3.32
N VAL A 50 -0.74 5.35 2.64
CA VAL A 50 -2.14 5.44 3.05
C VAL A 50 -2.37 4.75 4.39
N ALA A 51 -1.80 3.56 4.60
CA ALA A 51 -1.99 2.82 5.84
C ALA A 51 -1.34 3.51 7.05
N VAL A 52 -0.12 4.02 6.87
CA VAL A 52 0.61 4.79 7.89
C VAL A 52 -0.10 6.10 8.17
N TYR A 53 -0.55 6.83 7.14
CA TYR A 53 -1.32 8.08 7.31
C TYR A 53 -2.61 7.84 8.11
N TYR A 54 -3.35 6.78 7.78
CA TYR A 54 -4.58 6.44 8.50
C TYR A 54 -4.33 6.06 9.96
N MET A 55 -3.26 5.32 10.24
CA MET A 55 -2.86 5.01 11.62
C MET A 55 -2.44 6.27 12.39
N LEU A 56 -1.52 7.07 11.82
CA LEU A 56 -0.95 8.24 12.48
C LEU A 56 -1.98 9.33 12.76
N SER A 57 -2.93 9.54 11.85
CA SER A 57 -4.02 10.51 12.05
C SER A 57 -4.93 10.19 13.24
N HIS A 58 -4.94 8.93 13.69
CA HIS A 58 -5.73 8.46 14.83
C HIS A 58 -4.90 8.19 16.09
N VAL A 59 -3.60 8.52 16.08
CA VAL A 59 -2.75 8.43 17.27
C VAL A 59 -3.03 9.63 18.18
N PRO A 60 -3.33 9.42 19.48
CA PRO A 60 -3.64 10.52 20.41
C PRO A 60 -2.53 11.59 20.50
N ALA A 61 -1.26 11.18 20.37
CA ALA A 61 -0.12 12.07 20.39
C ALA A 61 -0.04 13.03 19.18
N LEU A 62 -0.73 12.73 18.08
CA LEU A 62 -0.79 13.57 16.88
C LEU A 62 -2.08 14.39 16.79
N GLN A 63 -3.06 14.16 17.68
CA GLN A 63 -4.33 14.92 17.73
C GLN A 63 -4.17 16.39 18.19
N VAL A 64 -2.94 16.78 18.57
CA VAL A 64 -2.54 18.18 18.77
C VAL A 64 -2.27 18.93 17.47
N LEU A 65 -2.17 18.22 16.33
CA LEU A 65 -2.06 18.82 15.01
C LEU A 65 -3.42 19.37 14.54
N PRO A 66 -3.43 20.42 13.71
CA PRO A 66 -4.66 21.05 13.28
C PRO A 66 -5.55 20.08 12.47
N ALA A 67 -6.86 20.13 12.73
CA ALA A 67 -7.84 19.17 12.22
C ALA A 67 -7.84 18.97 10.69
N TRP A 68 -7.45 19.98 9.91
CA TRP A 68 -7.34 19.86 8.44
C TRP A 68 -6.27 18.85 7.96
N LEU A 69 -5.32 18.50 8.82
CA LEU A 69 -4.27 17.51 8.54
C LEU A 69 -4.63 16.11 9.06
N LEU A 70 -5.68 16.00 9.89
CA LEU A 70 -6.11 14.77 10.51
C LEU A 70 -7.39 14.28 9.83
N ALA A 71 -7.57 12.96 9.78
CA ALA A 71 -8.84 12.40 9.35
C ALA A 71 -9.91 12.73 10.40
N ASP A 72 -10.97 13.44 9.99
CA ASP A 72 -12.12 13.70 10.85
C ASP A 72 -12.86 12.38 11.13
N GLY A 73 -12.53 11.77 12.27
CA GLY A 73 -13.14 10.52 12.73
C GLY A 73 -12.77 9.28 11.92
N LEU A 74 -13.39 8.15 12.30
CA LEU A 74 -13.16 6.85 11.68
C LEU A 74 -13.77 6.83 10.27
N TRP A 75 -12.94 6.62 9.25
CA TRP A 75 -13.43 6.42 7.89
C TRP A 75 -14.27 5.14 7.83
N PHE A 76 -15.55 5.26 7.49
CA PHE A 76 -16.53 4.16 7.44
C PHE A 76 -16.66 3.36 8.76
N GLY A 77 -16.26 3.94 9.91
CA GLY A 77 -16.24 3.23 11.19
C GLY A 77 -15.12 2.19 11.33
N ILE A 78 -14.15 2.19 10.40
CA ILE A 78 -13.05 1.22 10.41
C ILE A 78 -11.97 1.64 11.39
N GLN A 79 -11.62 0.75 12.32
CA GLN A 79 -10.57 1.01 13.29
C GLN A 79 -9.20 1.21 12.61
N PRO A 80 -8.31 2.08 13.13
CA PRO A 80 -6.99 2.35 12.55
C PRO A 80 -6.12 1.10 12.39
N ILE A 81 -6.33 0.11 13.24
CA ILE A 81 -5.69 -1.21 13.16
C ILE A 81 -5.97 -1.93 11.84
N SER A 82 -7.08 -1.63 11.19
CA SER A 82 -7.53 -2.18 9.92
C SER A 82 -7.23 -1.26 8.74
N ALA A 83 -6.23 -0.38 8.87
CA ALA A 83 -5.79 0.54 7.81
C ALA A 83 -5.50 -0.14 6.46
N GLY A 84 -5.16 -1.42 6.46
CA GLY A 84 -4.94 -2.17 5.22
C GLY A 84 -6.14 -2.31 4.30
N VAL A 85 -7.36 -2.11 4.82
CA VAL A 85 -8.57 -2.01 3.97
C VAL A 85 -8.47 -0.84 2.99
N PHE A 86 -7.78 0.24 3.36
CA PHE A 86 -7.55 1.40 2.49
C PHE A 86 -6.21 1.32 1.76
N GLY A 87 -5.17 0.83 2.44
CA GLY A 87 -3.82 0.71 1.87
C GLY A 87 -3.74 -0.26 0.70
N VAL A 88 -4.39 -1.44 0.79
CA VAL A 88 -4.34 -2.45 -0.29
C VAL A 88 -4.97 -1.95 -1.59
N PRO A 89 -6.21 -1.41 -1.60
CA PRO A 89 -6.79 -0.84 -2.83
C PRO A 89 -5.99 0.34 -3.36
N ALA A 90 -5.53 1.25 -2.48
CA ALA A 90 -4.74 2.41 -2.90
C ALA A 90 -3.41 2.00 -3.56
N GLY A 91 -2.70 1.04 -2.98
CA GLY A 91 -1.47 0.48 -3.53
C GLY A 91 -1.70 -0.23 -4.87
N LEU A 92 -2.84 -0.93 -5.02
CA LEU A 92 -3.20 -1.60 -6.28
C LEU A 92 -3.44 -0.58 -7.39
N VAL A 93 -4.24 0.44 -7.11
CA VAL A 93 -4.55 1.53 -8.05
C VAL A 93 -3.27 2.26 -8.45
N ALA A 94 -2.43 2.65 -7.47
CA ALA A 94 -1.17 3.31 -7.75
C ALA A 94 -0.22 2.46 -8.59
N ALA A 95 -0.08 1.17 -8.28
CA ALA A 95 0.76 0.25 -9.04
C ALA A 95 0.26 0.07 -10.48
N VAL A 96 -1.06 -0.03 -10.69
CA VAL A 96 -1.65 -0.14 -12.02
C VAL A 96 -1.42 1.14 -12.82
N LEU A 97 -1.71 2.31 -12.25
CA LEU A 97 -1.56 3.60 -12.92
C LEU A 97 -0.11 3.87 -13.32
N VAL A 98 0.83 3.66 -12.40
CA VAL A 98 2.25 3.89 -12.67
C VAL A 98 2.80 2.84 -13.62
N SER A 99 2.40 1.57 -13.50
CA SER A 99 2.79 0.55 -14.48
C SER A 99 2.27 0.89 -15.87
N TRP A 100 1.05 1.43 -15.99
CA TRP A 100 0.50 1.90 -17.27
C TRP A 100 1.32 3.05 -17.86
N ALA A 101 1.64 4.06 -17.03
CA ALA A 101 2.41 5.21 -17.46
C ALA A 101 3.86 4.88 -17.84
N THR A 102 4.43 3.80 -17.27
CA THR A 102 5.85 3.42 -17.43
C THR A 102 6.07 2.20 -18.32
N ARG A 103 5.02 1.68 -18.97
CA ARG A 103 5.13 0.51 -19.86
C ARG A 103 6.13 0.76 -20.99
N PRO A 104 7.22 -0.03 -21.07
CA PRO A 104 8.12 0.03 -22.22
C PRO A 104 7.39 -0.41 -23.48
N ALA A 105 7.75 0.19 -24.62
CA ALA A 105 7.30 -0.28 -25.93
C ALA A 105 7.69 -1.76 -26.13
N PRO A 106 6.89 -2.56 -26.86
CA PRO A 106 7.14 -3.99 -27.02
C PRO A 106 8.59 -4.25 -27.49
N PRO A 107 9.30 -5.24 -26.91
CA PRO A 107 10.61 -5.62 -27.39
C PRO A 107 10.52 -5.96 -28.88
N GLN A 108 11.28 -5.25 -29.71
CA GLN A 108 11.43 -5.62 -31.11
C GLN A 108 11.90 -7.08 -31.16
N PRO A 109 11.31 -7.94 -32.00
CA PRO A 109 11.78 -9.30 -32.16
C PRO A 109 13.27 -9.23 -32.49
N LEU A 110 14.10 -9.88 -31.68
CA LEU A 110 15.51 -10.04 -31.98
C LEU A 110 15.57 -10.76 -33.33
N VAL A 111 15.77 -10.00 -34.41
CA VAL A 111 16.10 -10.54 -35.73
C VAL A 111 17.44 -11.21 -35.53
N ARG A 112 17.40 -12.51 -35.26
CA ARG A 112 18.57 -13.35 -35.21
C ARG A 112 19.16 -13.35 -36.61
N SER A 113 20.10 -12.45 -36.85
CA SER A 113 20.97 -12.52 -38.02
C SER A 113 21.90 -13.71 -37.80
N GLU A 114 21.42 -14.90 -38.15
CA GLU A 114 22.31 -16.03 -38.39
C GLU A 114 23.12 -15.67 -39.65
N MET A 115 24.40 -15.38 -39.44
CA MET A 115 25.45 -15.31 -40.45
C MET A 115 26.53 -16.32 -40.07
#